data_AF-A0A2S9G826-F1
#
_entry.id   AF-A0A2S9G826-F1
#
_cell.length_a   1.000
_cell.length_b   1.000
_cell.length_c   1.000
_cell.angle_alpha   90.00
_cell.angle_beta   90.00
_cell.angle_gamma   90.00
#
_symmetry.space_group_name_H-M   'P 1'
#
loop_
_entity.id
_entity.type
_entity.pdbx_description
1 polymer ?
#
loop_
_entity_poly.entity_id
_entity_poly.type
_entity_poly.pdbx_seq_one_letter_code
_entity_poly.pdbx_strand_id
1 'polypeptide(L)'
;TARVDVYAVPLGEDAKVRLAMLASQLRAAGVRVDVAYGDRSLKGAMKGADRSGASIALVAGDRDLEAGTVGVKTLATGEQVDIAV
;
A
#
# COMPACT_ATOMS: atom_id res chain seq x y z
N THR A 1 -13.59 -13.79 -5.45
CA THR A 1 -13.80 -12.50 -4.78
C THR A 1 -12.48 -12.00 -4.24
N ALA A 2 -12.05 -10.80 -4.62
CA ALA A 2 -10.87 -10.15 -4.02
C ALA A 2 -11.07 -10.00 -2.51
N ARG A 3 -10.04 -10.31 -1.70
CA ARG A 3 -10.14 -10.19 -0.24
C ARG A 3 -10.08 -8.72 0.20
N VAL A 4 -9.32 -7.91 -0.54
CA VAL A 4 -9.20 -6.47 -0.34
C VAL A 4 -9.19 -5.75 -1.68
N ASP A 5 -9.51 -4.46 -1.65
CA ASP A 5 -9.49 -3.58 -2.81
C ASP A 5 -8.08 -2.96 -2.97
N VAL A 6 -7.44 -2.64 -1.83
CA VAL A 6 -6.13 -1.98 -1.77
C VAL A 6 -5.18 -2.75 -0.85
N TYR A 7 -3.91 -2.83 -1.24
CA TYR A 7 -2.85 -3.45 -0.44
C TYR A 7 -1.70 -2.47 -0.17
N ALA A 8 -1.45 -2.13 1.08
CA ALA A 8 -0.41 -1.19 1.49
C ALA A 8 0.93 -1.89 1.71
N VAL A 9 2.00 -1.34 1.15
CA VAL A 9 3.38 -1.82 1.16
C VAL A 9 4.28 -0.71 1.72
N PRO A 10 4.43 -0.65 3.05
CA PRO A 10 5.38 0.26 3.69
C PRO A 10 6.84 -0.17 3.44
N LEU A 11 7.70 0.80 3.15
CA LEU A 11 9.14 0.62 3.01
C LEU A 11 9.89 1.50 4.02
N GLY A 12 10.04 1.01 5.24
CA GLY A 12 10.63 1.76 6.35
C GLY A 12 9.83 1.62 7.63
N GLU A 13 10.33 2.15 8.74
CA GLU A 13 9.60 2.17 10.01
C GLU A 13 8.54 3.27 10.03
N ASP A 14 8.87 4.47 9.57
CA ASP A 14 7.93 5.60 9.52
C ASP A 14 6.80 5.30 8.54
N ALA A 15 7.16 4.71 7.40
CA ALA A 15 6.20 4.24 6.43
C ALA A 15 5.17 3.24 6.97
N LYS A 16 5.55 2.34 7.88
CA LYS A 16 4.61 1.39 8.51
C LYS A 16 3.53 2.14 9.28
N VAL A 17 3.91 3.13 10.07
CA VAL A 17 2.97 3.93 10.88
C VAL A 17 2.05 4.72 9.95
N ARG A 18 2.61 5.43 8.98
CA ARG A 18 1.84 6.31 8.09
C ARG A 18 0.90 5.55 7.16
N LEU A 19 1.34 4.46 6.54
CA LEU A 19 0.44 3.62 5.74
C LEU A 19 -0.61 2.91 6.60
N ALA A 20 -0.31 2.53 7.84
CA ALA A 20 -1.32 1.97 8.73
C ALA A 20 -2.41 3.01 9.07
N MET A 21 -2.03 4.27 9.30
CA MET A 21 -2.97 5.38 9.48
C MET A 21 -3.82 5.61 8.22
N LEU A 22 -3.19 5.66 7.05
CA LEU A 22 -3.89 5.83 5.77
C LEU A 22 -4.86 4.67 5.50
N ALA A 23 -4.43 3.43 5.76
CA ALA A 23 -5.28 2.24 5.66
C ALA A 23 -6.47 2.30 6.62
N SER A 24 -6.28 2.84 7.83
CA SER A 24 -7.37 3.06 8.79
C SER A 24 -8.40 4.06 8.26
N GLN A 25 -7.95 5.18 7.68
CA GLN A 25 -8.83 6.19 7.07
C GLN A 25 -9.60 5.61 5.87
N LEU A 26 -8.93 4.87 5.01
CA LEU A 26 -9.56 4.18 3.87
C LEU A 26 -10.60 3.16 4.33
N ARG A 27 -10.31 2.39 5.38
CA ARG A 27 -11.29 1.46 5.99
C ARG A 27 -12.47 2.19 6.59
N ALA A 28 -12.25 3.33 7.24
CA ALA A 28 -13.34 4.18 7.76
C ALA A 28 -14.23 4.73 6.63
N ALA A 29 -13.67 4.96 5.44
CA ALA A 29 -14.41 5.32 4.23
C ALA A 29 -15.07 4.14 3.52
N GLY A 30 -14.98 2.91 4.06
CA GLY A 30 -15.59 1.70 3.49
C GLY A 30 -14.73 0.94 2.49
N VAL A 31 -13.47 1.33 2.29
CA VAL A 31 -12.53 0.64 1.38
C VAL A 31 -11.88 -0.54 2.11
N ARG A 32 -11.86 -1.72 1.48
CA ARG A 32 -11.18 -2.88 2.06
C ARG A 32 -9.68 -2.76 1.80
N VAL A 33 -8.91 -2.50 2.85
CA VAL A 33 -7.46 -2.33 2.77
C VAL A 33 -6.73 -3.37 3.61
N ASP A 34 -5.71 -4.00 3.06
CA ASP A 34 -4.74 -4.79 3.82
C ASP A 34 -3.39 -4.08 3.87
N VAL A 35 -2.58 -4.37 4.88
CA VAL A 35 -1.24 -3.79 5.04
C VAL A 35 -0.22 -4.93 5.13
N ALA A 36 0.89 -4.81 4.40
CA ALA A 36 1.99 -5.74 4.50
C ALA A 36 2.66 -5.58 5.88
N TYR A 37 2.31 -6.47 6.80
CA TYR A 37 2.98 -6.57 8.09
C TYR A 37 4.25 -7.44 7.99
N GLY A 38 5.22 -7.11 8.84
CA GLY A 38 6.56 -7.72 8.93
C GLY A 38 7.60 -7.03 8.05
N ASP A 39 8.88 -7.24 8.35
CA ASP A 39 10.03 -6.76 7.57
C ASP A 39 10.17 -7.55 6.25
N ARG A 40 9.08 -7.62 5.49
CA ARG A 40 9.07 -8.23 4.18
C ARG A 40 9.77 -7.30 3.21
N SER A 41 10.68 -7.86 2.43
CA SER A 41 11.21 -7.18 1.25
C SER A 41 10.08 -6.74 0.32
N LEU A 42 10.29 -5.66 -0.45
CA LEU A 42 9.33 -5.15 -1.43
C LEU A 42 8.74 -6.28 -2.31
N LYS A 43 9.59 -7.20 -2.76
CA LYS A 43 9.17 -8.38 -3.54
C LYS A 43 8.22 -9.30 -2.78
N GLY A 44 8.49 -9.55 -1.50
CA GLY A 44 7.63 -10.36 -0.63
C GLY A 44 6.30 -9.68 -0.29
N ALA A 45 6.30 -8.36 -0.12
CA ALA A 45 5.10 -7.57 0.09
C ALA A 45 4.23 -7.51 -1.17
N MET A 46 4.82 -7.29 -2.35
CA MET A 46 4.13 -7.32 -3.65
C MET A 46 3.48 -8.67 -3.92
N LYS A 47 4.18 -9.79 -3.65
CA LYS A 47 3.58 -11.14 -3.73
C LYS A 47 2.42 -11.33 -2.73
N GLY A 48 2.41 -10.57 -1.63
CA GLY A 48 1.27 -10.46 -0.73
C GLY A 48 0.10 -9.75 -1.40
N ALA A 49 0.36 -8.61 -2.05
CA ALA A 49 -0.61 -7.85 -2.82
C ALA A 49 -1.27 -8.70 -3.91
N ASP A 50 -0.48 -9.39 -4.74
CA ASP A 50 -0.98 -10.31 -5.78
C ASP A 50 -1.91 -11.39 -5.19
N ARG A 51 -1.50 -12.02 -4.07
CA ARG A 51 -2.31 -13.06 -3.42
C ARG A 51 -3.56 -12.54 -2.72
N SER A 52 -3.57 -11.27 -2.32
CA SER A 52 -4.72 -10.64 -1.68
C SER A 52 -5.86 -10.39 -2.68
N GLY A 53 -5.54 -10.36 -3.98
CA GLY A 53 -6.47 -10.03 -5.05
C GLY A 53 -6.81 -8.55 -5.13
N ALA A 54 -6.00 -7.67 -4.50
CA ALA A 54 -6.17 -6.23 -4.60
C ALA A 54 -6.12 -5.76 -6.05
N SER A 55 -6.85 -4.69 -6.35
CA SER A 55 -6.71 -4.01 -7.65
C SER A 55 -5.51 -3.06 -7.65
N ILE A 56 -5.19 -2.51 -6.47
CA ILE A 56 -4.19 -1.47 -6.28
C ILE A 56 -3.25 -1.84 -5.13
N ALA A 57 -1.96 -1.59 -5.31
CA ALA A 57 -0.97 -1.60 -4.25
C ALA A 57 -0.50 -0.17 -3.94
N LEU A 58 -0.63 0.26 -2.69
CA LEU A 58 -0.03 1.51 -2.20
C LEU A 58 1.39 1.20 -1.74
N VAL A 59 2.37 1.92 -2.25
CA VAL A 59 3.79 1.79 -1.89
C VAL A 59 4.26 3.15 -1.43
N ALA A 60 4.73 3.26 -0.20
CA ALA A 60 5.42 4.45 0.26
C ALA A 60 6.64 4.02 1.07
N GLY A 61 7.79 4.64 0.78
CA GLY A 61 8.93 4.63 1.68
C GLY A 61 9.02 5.91 2.49
N ASP A 62 9.96 5.94 3.42
CA ASP A 62 10.17 7.10 4.30
C ASP A 62 10.35 8.40 3.48
N ARG A 63 11.11 8.35 2.38
CA ARG A 63 11.34 9.50 1.49
C ARG A 63 10.09 10.00 0.76
N ASP A 64 9.22 9.10 0.32
CA ASP A 64 7.98 9.47 -0.37
C ASP A 64 7.04 10.19 0.61
N LEU A 65 6.99 9.69 1.86
CA LEU A 65 6.19 10.29 2.91
C LEU A 65 6.73 11.63 3.39
N GLU A 66 8.06 11.79 3.46
CA GLU A 66 8.70 13.09 3.68
C GLU A 66 8.34 14.09 2.57
N ALA A 67 8.21 13.63 1.33
CA ALA A 67 7.74 14.42 0.21
C ALA A 67 6.21 14.63 0.19
N GLY A 68 5.47 14.00 1.10
CA GLY A 68 4.00 14.06 1.15
C GLY A 68 3.35 13.31 -0.01
N THR A 69 3.98 12.25 -0.52
CA THR A 69 3.45 11.45 -1.62
C THR A 69 3.38 9.95 -1.31
N VAL A 70 2.57 9.25 -2.09
CA VAL A 70 2.43 7.80 -2.08
C VAL A 70 2.39 7.27 -3.51
N GLY A 71 3.14 6.19 -3.76
CA GLY A 71 3.09 5.46 -5.00
C GLY A 71 1.84 4.57 -5.05
N VAL A 72 0.95 4.85 -5.99
CA VAL A 72 -0.22 4.03 -6.28
C VAL A 72 0.08 3.16 -7.49
N LYS A 73 0.20 1.85 -7.27
CA LYS A 73 0.47 0.87 -8.33
C LYS A 73 -0.79 0.08 -8.68
N THR A 74 -1.20 0.13 -9.94
CA THR A 74 -2.26 -0.72 -10.48
C THR A 74 -1.71 -2.12 -10.72
N LEU A 75 -2.24 -3.13 -10.02
CA LEU A 75 -1.73 -4.49 -10.10
C LEU A 75 -2.10 -5.17 -11.42
N ALA A 76 -3.20 -4.75 -12.07
CA ALA A 76 -3.64 -5.30 -13.35
C ALA A 76 -2.72 -4.89 -14.53
N THR A 77 -2.23 -3.65 -14.53
CA THR A 77 -1.41 -3.10 -15.63
C THR A 77 0.07 -2.98 -15.27
N GLY A 78 0.40 -3.01 -13.98
CA GLY A 78 1.74 -2.72 -13.47
C GLY A 78 2.10 -1.24 -13.44
N GLU A 79 1.21 -0.36 -13.89
CA GLU A 79 1.42 1.09 -13.91
C GLU A 79 1.49 1.65 -12.49
N GLN A 80 2.41 2.58 -12.26
CA GLN A 80 2.58 3.25 -10.99
C GLN A 80 2.48 4.76 -11.19
N VAL A 81 1.65 5.40 -10.37
CA VAL A 81 1.47 6.86 -10.34
C VAL A 81 1.74 7.35 -8.92
N ASP A 82 2.39 8.50 -8.80
CA ASP A 82 2.66 9.11 -7.50
C ASP A 82 1.56 10.12 -7.18
N ILE A 83 0.97 10.01 -5.99
CA ILE A 83 -0.18 10.83 -5.56
C ILE A 83 0.16 11.53 -4.25
N ALA A 84 -0.12 12.83 -4.16
CA ALA A 84 0.06 13.58 -2.92
C ALA A 84 -0.97 13.16 -1.85
N VAL A 85 -0.52 13.05 -0.58
CA VAL A 85 -1.29 12.57 0.59
C VAL A 85 -1.45 13.58 1.70
#